data_AF-A0A0D6AAB0-F1
#
_entry.id   AF-A0A0D6AAB0-F1
#
_cell.length_a   1.000
_cell.length_b   1.000
_cell.length_c   1.000
_cell.angle_alpha   90.00
_cell.angle_beta   90.00
_cell.angle_gamma   90.00
#
_symmetry.space_group_name_H-M   'P 1'
#
loop_
_entity.id
_entity.type
_entity.pdbx_description
1 polymer ?
#
loop_
_entity_poly.entity_id
_entity_poly.type
_entity_poly.pdbx_seq_one_letter_code
_entity_poly.pdbx_strand_id
1 'polypeptide(L)' 'MVKISQDKNNKLLQDFVRNILQIRSISTQRFIKKIGIISSDVMSDILASLMISVDYF' A
#
# COMPACT_ATOMS: atom_id res chain seq x y z
N MET A 1 -6.32 4.40 -7.77
CA MET A 1 -6.63 3.81 -6.44
C MET A 1 -6.42 2.31 -6.54
N VAL A 2 -5.79 1.67 -5.55
CA VAL A 2 -5.50 0.21 -5.59
C VAL A 2 -6.32 -0.50 -4.52
N LYS A 3 -7.08 -1.51 -4.93
CA LYS A 3 -7.85 -2.36 -4.00
C LYS A 3 -6.91 -3.41 -3.39
N ILE A 4 -6.99 -3.57 -2.07
CA ILE A 4 -6.31 -4.63 -1.33
C ILE A 4 -7.39 -5.45 -0.65
N SER A 5 -7.65 -6.64 -1.18
CA SER A 5 -8.58 -7.57 -0.57
C SER A 5 -8.02 -8.12 0.73
N GLN A 6 -8.89 -8.41 1.69
CA GLN A 6 -8.48 -9.07 2.93
C GLN A 6 -7.89 -10.46 2.63
N ASP A 7 -6.75 -10.77 3.24
CA ASP A 7 -6.12 -12.09 3.16
C ASP A 7 -5.48 -12.47 4.51
N LYS A 8 -5.28 -13.76 4.74
CA LYS A 8 -4.62 -14.33 5.92
C LYS A 8 -3.22 -13.73 6.15
N ASN A 9 -2.53 -13.33 5.09
CA ASN A 9 -1.18 -12.78 5.14
C ASN A 9 -1.13 -11.28 5.48
N ASN A 10 -2.14 -10.51 5.04
CA ASN A 10 -2.17 -9.06 5.28
C ASN A 10 -2.86 -8.70 6.61
N LYS A 11 -3.62 -9.64 7.21
CA LYS A 11 -4.32 -9.50 8.49
C LYS A 11 -5.18 -8.24 8.58
N LEU A 12 -5.64 -7.74 7.43
CA LEU A 12 -6.61 -6.66 7.41
C LEU A 12 -7.93 -7.14 8.04
N LEU A 13 -8.65 -6.25 8.71
CA LEU A 13 -9.96 -6.60 9.29
C LEU A 13 -11.06 -6.64 8.22
N GLN A 14 -10.83 -5.98 7.09
CA GLN A 14 -11.74 -5.85 5.96
C GLN A 14 -10.96 -5.48 4.69
N ASP A 15 -11.63 -5.55 3.54
CA ASP A 15 -11.13 -4.99 2.28
C ASP A 15 -10.76 -3.51 2.44
N PHE A 16 -9.67 -3.11 1.81
CA PHE A 16 -9.14 -1.75 1.87
C PHE A 16 -8.89 -1.18 0.48
N VAL A 17 -9.09 0.13 0.32
CA VAL A 17 -8.73 0.86 -0.90
C VAL A 17 -7.63 1.84 -0.56
N ARG A 18 -6.46 1.66 -1.16
CA ARG A 18 -5.32 2.54 -0.95
C ARG A 18 -5.39 3.74 -1.89
N ASN A 19 -5.37 4.94 -1.31
CA ASN A 19 -5.22 6.19 -2.05
C ASN A 19 -3.72 6.51 -2.23
N ILE A 20 -3.23 6.38 -3.46
CA ILE A 20 -1.83 6.63 -3.81
C ILE A 20 -1.46 8.12 -3.70
N LEU A 21 -2.42 9.03 -3.80
CA LEU A 21 -2.16 10.47 -3.71
C LEU A 21 -1.88 10.95 -2.27
N GLN A 22 -2.02 10.08 -1.26
CA GLN A 22 -1.81 10.42 0.15
C GLN A 22 -0.47 9.93 0.71
N ILE A 23 0.55 9.78 -0.14
CA ILE A 23 1.90 9.38 0.28
C ILE A 23 2.54 10.46 1.14
N ARG A 24 3.22 10.04 2.21
CA ARG A 24 3.94 10.92 3.14
C ARG A 24 5.26 10.30 3.54
N SER A 25 6.28 11.13 3.70
CA SER A 25 7.50 10.75 4.41
C SER A 25 7.25 10.78 5.91
N ILE A 26 7.58 9.70 6.61
CA ILE A 26 7.40 9.57 8.06
C ILE A 26 8.65 8.98 8.70
N SER A 27 8.95 9.41 9.92
CA SER A 27 10.04 8.82 10.70
C SER A 27 9.72 7.39 11.13
N THR A 28 10.75 6.56 11.26
CA THR A 28 10.64 5.16 11.72
C THR A 28 10.07 5.06 13.14
N GLN A 29 10.22 6.09 13.97
CA GLN A 29 9.65 6.13 15.32
C GLN A 29 8.11 6.11 15.34
N ARG A 30 7.45 6.41 14.20
CA ARG A 30 5.99 6.34 14.09
C ARG A 30 5.48 4.91 13.83
N PHE A 31 6.35 3.94 13.55
CA PHE A 31 5.94 2.55 13.36
C PHE A 31 5.72 1.87 14.70
N ILE A 32 4.47 1.45 14.97
CA ILE A 32 4.10 0.76 16.22
C ILE A 32 4.29 -0.75 16.11
N LYS A 33 3.77 -1.37 15.04
CA LYS A 33 3.86 -2.82 14.80
C LYS A 33 3.63 -3.17 13.33
N LYS A 34 4.16 -4.32 12.90
CA LYS A 34 3.84 -4.92 11.59
C LYS A 34 2.45 -5.54 11.62
N ILE A 35 1.58 -5.13 10.69
CA ILE A 35 0.21 -5.67 10.56
C ILE A 35 0.23 -6.96 9.72
N GLY A 36 0.89 -6.94 8.56
CA GLY A 36 0.95 -8.08 7.66
C GLY A 36 1.92 -7.87 6.51
N ILE A 37 1.75 -8.65 5.45
CA ILE A 37 2.52 -8.58 4.20
C ILE A 37 1.52 -8.58 3.04
N ILE A 38 1.78 -7.76 2.02
CA ILE A 38 1.01 -7.75 0.76
C ILE A 38 1.72 -8.62 -0.29
N SER A 39 0.97 -9.16 -1.24
CA SER A 39 1.55 -9.92 -2.35
C SER A 39 2.38 -9.03 -3.28
N SER A 40 3.26 -9.66 -4.06
CA SER A 40 4.05 -9.01 -5.11
C SER A 40 3.18 -8.29 -6.12
N ASP A 41 2.04 -8.87 -6.48
CA ASP A 41 1.16 -8.33 -7.52
C ASP A 41 0.54 -7.00 -7.08
N VAL A 42 0.05 -6.94 -5.83
CA VAL A 42 -0.46 -5.70 -5.24
C VAL A 42 0.64 -4.65 -5.11
N MET A 43 1.88 -5.07 -4.81
CA MET A 43 3.01 -4.15 -4.75
C MET A 43 3.34 -3.56 -6.13
N SER A 44 3.27 -4.36 -7.19
CA SER A 44 3.46 -3.92 -8.58
C SER A 44 2.38 -2.90 -8.98
N ASP A 45 1.12 -3.14 -8.64
CA ASP A 45 0.03 -2.20 -8.92
C ASP A 45 0.22 -0.85 -8.20
N ILE A 46 0.71 -0.88 -6.96
CA ILE A 46 1.04 0.31 -6.18
C ILE A 46 2.18 1.08 -6.86
N LEU A 47 3.23 0.39 -7.33
CA LEU A 47 4.37 1.01 -8.01
C LEU A 47 3.96 1.66 -9.34
N ALA A 48 3.21 0.93 -10.18
CA ALA A 48 2.72 1.46 -11.45
C ALA A 48 1.85 2.71 -11.23
N SER A 49 0.94 2.65 -10.25
CA SER A 49 0.10 3.81 -9.91
C SER A 49 0.90 4.97 -9.32
N LEU A 50 1.98 4.69 -8.59
CA LEU A 50 2.86 5.72 -8.06
C LEU A 50 3.59 6.45 -9.19
N MET A 51 4.19 5.71 -10.14
CA MET A 51 4.88 6.29 -11.29
C MET A 51 3.95 7.22 -12.07
N ILE A 52 2.70 6.80 -12.31
CA ILE A 52 1.69 7.65 -12.94
C ILE A 52 1.39 8.89 -12.08
N SER A 53 1.29 8.75 -10.76
CA SER A 53 0.93 9.87 -9.87
C SER A 53 2.00 10.95 -9.76
N VAL A 54 3.26 10.63 -10.12
CA VAL A 54 4.38 11.58 -10.11
C VAL A 54 4.91 11.88 -11.51
N ASP A 55 4.17 11.49 -12.55
CA ASP A 55 4.55 11.62 -13.96
C ASP A 55 5.98 11.13 -14.26
N TYR A 56 6.37 10.02 -13.62
CA TYR A 56 7.69 9.41 -13.79
C TYR A 56 7.61 8.39 -14.93
N PHE A 57 7.91 8.85 -16.15
CA PHE A 57 7.94 8.06 -17.39
C PHE A 57 9.32 8.14 -18.05
#